data_AF-A0A959TI22-F1
#
_entry.id   AF-A0A959TI22-F1
#
_cell.length_a   1.000
_cell.length_b   1.000
_cell.length_c   1.000
_cell.angle_alpha   90.00
_cell.angle_beta   90.00
_cell.angle_gamma   90.00
#
_symmetry.space_group_name_H-M   'P 1'
#
loop_
_entity.id
_entity.type
_entity.pdbx_description
1 polymer ?
#
loop_
_entity_poly.entity_id
_entity_poly.type
_entity_poly.pdbx_seq_one_letter_code
_entity_poly.pdbx_strand_id
1 'polypeptide(L)'
;GCKAYVELTGGGHCNFANSNFNCSFGELTCGGAGSLGRPAQQALAQQYTLLWLDRYLKDDAQAGADLEALLLAGQGITAQSEFTDCPPIVVRVEPKLLLDGPYDEQTDLLADSLRVQGVLPVIEPNTAAGFTHVGPGAGETLDPALLSVAGPDAVVDWVFLELRDAASGTQVQATANGLVQRDGDVVSPQGGPVVFEADAGNYRLVARHRNHLGVMTDAAFTLSRDPIPVDLSDPALAT
;
A
#
# COMPACT_ATOMS: atom_id res chain seq x y z
N GLY A 1 14.20 -10.99 -5.44
CA GLY A 1 14.04 -9.68 -4.77
C GLY A 1 14.46 -8.58 -5.71
N CYS A 2 13.67 -7.51 -5.85
CA CYS A 2 13.84 -6.57 -6.95
C CYS A 2 15.05 -5.65 -6.84
N LYS A 3 15.88 -5.63 -7.87
CA LYS A 3 17.12 -4.82 -7.96
C LYS A 3 17.53 -4.58 -9.41
N ALA A 4 18.17 -3.45 -9.66
CA ALA A 4 18.79 -3.12 -10.93
C ALA A 4 20.18 -2.50 -10.71
N TYR A 5 21.13 -2.90 -11.54
CA TYR A 5 22.45 -2.31 -11.69
C TYR A 5 22.53 -1.68 -13.07
N VAL A 6 22.94 -0.41 -13.14
CA VAL A 6 23.04 0.35 -14.38
C VAL A 6 24.40 1.02 -14.45
N GLU A 7 25.11 0.81 -15.54
CA GLU A 7 26.37 1.44 -15.88
C GLU A 7 26.17 2.36 -17.08
N LEU A 8 26.52 3.65 -16.94
CA LEU A 8 26.36 4.63 -18.00
C LEU A 8 27.56 4.58 -18.94
N THR A 9 27.33 4.25 -20.21
CA THR A 9 28.40 4.16 -21.21
C THR A 9 29.02 5.54 -21.45
N GLY A 10 30.34 5.64 -21.27
CA GLY A 10 31.05 6.91 -21.40
C GLY A 10 30.85 7.88 -20.22
N GLY A 11 30.27 7.42 -19.11
CA GLY A 11 30.13 8.21 -17.88
C GLY A 11 31.46 8.47 -17.18
N GLY A 12 31.57 9.63 -16.52
CA GLY A 12 32.68 9.98 -15.62
C GLY A 12 32.23 9.97 -14.16
N HIS A 13 33.12 9.64 -13.22
CA HIS A 13 32.74 9.43 -11.82
C HIS A 13 32.18 10.70 -11.17
N CYS A 14 32.86 11.84 -11.33
CA CYS A 14 32.46 13.10 -10.69
C CYS A 14 31.27 13.80 -11.36
N ASN A 15 30.77 13.29 -12.48
CA ASN A 15 29.63 13.89 -13.18
C ASN A 15 28.29 13.61 -12.48
N PHE A 16 28.24 12.69 -11.52
CA PHE A 16 27.07 12.52 -10.65
C PHE A 16 26.87 13.66 -9.63
N ALA A 17 27.90 14.48 -9.38
CA ALA A 17 27.85 15.61 -8.46
C ALA A 17 27.73 16.96 -9.17
N ASN A 18 27.68 18.06 -8.42
CA ASN A 18 27.91 19.41 -8.97
C ASN A 18 29.40 19.62 -9.29
N SER A 19 29.69 20.48 -10.27
CA SER A 19 31.08 20.79 -10.63
C SER A 19 31.77 21.57 -9.50
N ASN A 20 32.98 21.13 -9.12
CA ASN A 20 33.86 21.85 -8.19
C ASN A 20 35.33 21.47 -8.45
N PHE A 21 36.25 22.21 -7.83
CA PHE A 21 37.70 21.99 -7.98
C PHE A 21 38.13 20.57 -7.61
N ASN A 22 37.63 20.03 -6.49
CA ASN A 22 37.99 18.70 -6.02
C ASN A 22 37.57 17.60 -7.01
N CYS A 23 36.39 17.74 -7.60
CA CYS A 23 35.89 16.86 -8.66
C CYS A 23 36.77 16.96 -9.92
N SER A 24 37.04 18.17 -10.42
CA SER A 24 37.84 18.35 -11.63
C SER A 24 39.29 17.90 -11.47
N PHE A 25 39.88 18.14 -10.29
CA PHE A 25 41.23 17.68 -9.96
C PHE A 25 41.31 16.16 -9.82
N GLY A 26 40.35 15.55 -9.11
CA GLY A 26 40.28 14.10 -8.90
C GLY A 26 40.08 13.30 -10.18
N GLU A 27 39.24 13.79 -11.11
CA GLU A 27 39.04 13.15 -12.42
C GLU A 27 40.31 13.13 -13.28
N LEU A 28 41.16 14.15 -13.15
CA LEU A 28 42.42 14.25 -13.90
C LEU A 28 43.36 13.08 -13.60
N THR A 29 43.29 12.53 -12.37
CA THR A 29 44.10 11.41 -11.92
C THR A 29 43.46 10.04 -12.19
N CYS A 30 42.20 9.99 -12.64
CA CYS A 30 41.39 8.76 -12.73
C CYS A 30 40.82 8.47 -14.14
N GLY A 31 41.37 9.07 -15.20
CA GLY A 31 40.98 8.77 -16.59
C GLY A 31 40.11 9.83 -17.28
N GLY A 32 39.84 10.96 -16.61
CA GLY A 32 39.12 12.11 -17.17
C GLY A 32 37.58 11.97 -17.09
N ALA A 33 36.88 13.07 -17.39
CA ALA A 33 35.46 13.26 -17.10
C ALA A 33 34.45 12.41 -17.91
N GLY A 34 34.90 11.40 -18.66
CA GLY A 34 34.07 10.63 -19.59
C GLY A 34 33.65 11.40 -20.86
N SER A 35 33.03 10.70 -21.82
CA SER A 35 32.58 11.25 -23.10
C SER A 35 31.12 11.70 -23.11
N LEU A 36 30.30 11.23 -22.16
CA LEU A 36 28.87 11.54 -22.09
C LEU A 36 28.60 13.00 -21.65
N GLY A 37 29.52 13.58 -20.87
CA GLY A 37 29.37 14.93 -20.31
C GLY A 37 28.38 15.00 -19.15
N ARG A 38 28.59 15.95 -18.24
CA ARG A 38 27.83 16.05 -16.97
C ARG A 38 26.31 16.18 -17.15
N PRO A 39 25.78 17.10 -17.96
CA PRO A 39 24.33 17.27 -18.05
C PRO A 39 23.61 16.03 -18.60
N ALA A 40 24.17 15.40 -19.64
CA ALA A 40 23.59 14.19 -20.22
C ALA A 40 23.71 12.99 -19.28
N GLN A 41 24.84 12.84 -18.57
CA GLN A 41 25.00 11.79 -17.57
C GLN A 41 24.00 11.93 -16.41
N GLN A 42 23.80 13.14 -15.91
CA GLN A 42 22.85 13.39 -14.83
C GLN A 42 21.41 13.14 -15.29
N ALA A 43 21.03 13.60 -16.49
CA ALA A 43 19.73 13.34 -17.07
C ALA A 43 19.46 11.84 -17.23
N LEU A 44 20.44 11.10 -17.77
CA LEU A 44 20.33 9.65 -17.94
C LEU A 44 20.23 8.93 -16.59
N ALA A 45 21.07 9.27 -15.61
CA ALA A 45 21.00 8.70 -14.27
C ALA A 45 19.65 8.96 -13.58
N GLN A 46 19.13 10.18 -13.70
CA GLN A 46 17.85 10.59 -13.13
C GLN A 46 16.69 9.85 -13.79
N GLN A 47 16.72 9.60 -15.09
CA GLN A 47 15.67 8.87 -15.79
C GLN A 47 15.39 7.49 -15.16
N TYR A 48 16.44 6.69 -14.92
CA TYR A 48 16.29 5.38 -14.28
C TYR A 48 15.92 5.51 -12.79
N THR A 49 16.55 6.45 -12.09
CA THR A 49 16.36 6.61 -10.64
C THR A 49 14.95 7.08 -10.33
N LEU A 50 14.39 8.01 -11.12
CA LEU A 50 13.03 8.50 -10.92
C LEU A 50 12.00 7.40 -11.14
N LEU A 51 12.11 6.61 -12.22
CA LEU A 51 11.20 5.47 -12.44
C LEU A 51 11.28 4.44 -11.30
N TRP A 52 12.48 4.17 -10.79
CA TRP A 52 12.66 3.32 -9.61
C TRP A 52 11.96 3.90 -8.37
N LEU A 53 12.20 5.18 -8.08
CA LEU A 53 11.60 5.85 -6.92
C LEU A 53 10.07 5.95 -7.07
N ASP A 54 9.55 6.21 -8.26
CA ASP A 54 8.12 6.28 -8.51
C ASP A 54 7.48 4.90 -8.29
N ARG A 55 8.10 3.81 -8.77
CA ARG A 55 7.61 2.45 -8.54
C ARG A 55 7.59 2.03 -7.06
N TYR A 56 8.58 2.41 -6.25
CA TYR A 56 8.72 1.88 -4.88
C TYR A 56 8.35 2.87 -3.76
N LEU A 57 8.35 4.17 -4.05
CA LEU A 57 7.97 5.21 -3.09
C LEU A 57 6.58 5.78 -3.38
N LYS A 58 6.14 5.80 -4.64
CA LYS A 58 4.82 6.29 -5.04
C LYS A 58 3.86 5.20 -5.50
N ASP A 59 4.29 3.94 -5.48
CA ASP A 59 3.44 2.80 -5.83
C ASP A 59 2.87 2.89 -7.26
N ASP A 60 3.67 3.47 -8.19
CA ASP A 60 3.33 3.59 -9.60
C ASP A 60 3.72 2.31 -10.38
N ALA A 61 2.71 1.51 -10.74
CA ALA A 61 2.89 0.29 -11.51
C ALA A 61 3.47 0.56 -12.91
N GLN A 62 3.05 1.65 -13.56
CA GLN A 62 3.50 2.00 -14.89
C GLN A 62 4.98 2.40 -14.88
N ALA A 63 5.43 3.13 -13.85
CA ALA A 63 6.85 3.46 -13.69
C ALA A 63 7.74 2.21 -13.61
N GLY A 64 7.25 1.12 -13.00
CA GLY A 64 7.95 -0.17 -12.97
C GLY A 64 8.08 -0.81 -14.35
N ALA A 65 6.98 -0.83 -15.11
CA ALA A 65 6.97 -1.35 -16.49
C ALA A 65 7.87 -0.51 -17.41
N ASP A 66 7.82 0.81 -17.27
CA ASP A 66 8.64 1.75 -18.03
C ASP A 66 10.12 1.59 -17.68
N LEU A 67 10.46 1.35 -16.41
CA LEU A 67 11.83 1.06 -15.99
C LEU A 67 12.36 -0.21 -16.64
N GLU A 68 11.58 -1.30 -16.60
CA GLU A 68 11.98 -2.58 -17.20
C GLU A 68 12.18 -2.45 -18.71
N ALA A 69 11.25 -1.77 -19.40
CA ALA A 69 11.38 -1.48 -20.82
C ALA A 69 12.63 -0.62 -21.14
N LEU A 70 12.92 0.39 -20.31
CA LEU A 70 14.07 1.28 -20.49
C LEU A 70 15.41 0.56 -20.24
N LEU A 71 15.46 -0.36 -19.28
CA LEU A 71 16.64 -1.20 -19.01
C LEU A 71 16.91 -2.15 -20.17
N LEU A 72 15.86 -2.78 -20.72
CA LEU A 72 15.95 -3.68 -21.87
C LEU A 72 16.37 -2.96 -23.16
N ALA A 73 15.93 -1.71 -23.37
CA ALA A 73 16.33 -0.92 -24.53
C ALA A 73 17.83 -0.61 -24.56
N GLY A 74 18.50 -0.55 -23.40
CA GLY A 74 19.96 -0.47 -23.29
C GLY A 74 20.61 0.76 -23.93
N GLN A 75 19.86 1.83 -24.20
CA GLN A 75 20.40 2.99 -24.91
C GLN A 75 21.35 3.80 -24.03
N GLY A 76 22.64 3.77 -24.36
CA GLY A 76 23.69 4.51 -23.64
C GLY A 76 24.07 3.90 -22.29
N ILE A 77 23.68 2.65 -22.03
CA ILE A 77 23.96 1.95 -20.77
C ILE A 77 24.35 0.48 -21.00
N THR A 78 24.89 -0.13 -19.95
CA THR A 78 24.86 -1.59 -19.72
C THR A 78 24.11 -1.83 -18.42
N ALA A 79 23.24 -2.83 -18.35
CA ALA A 79 22.45 -3.12 -17.15
C ALA A 79 22.37 -4.60 -16.80
N GLN A 80 22.13 -4.86 -15.52
CA GLN A 80 21.73 -6.15 -14.97
C GLN A 80 20.54 -5.91 -14.05
N SER A 81 19.46 -6.67 -14.18
CA SER A 81 18.28 -6.52 -13.32
C SER A 81 17.68 -7.87 -12.96
N GLU A 82 17.07 -7.92 -11.78
CA GLU A 82 16.27 -9.04 -11.30
C GLU A 82 14.99 -8.45 -10.71
N PHE A 83 13.84 -8.74 -11.33
CA PHE A 83 12.52 -8.26 -10.89
C PHE A 83 11.64 -9.41 -10.36
N THR A 84 12.23 -10.25 -9.52
CA THR A 84 11.53 -11.35 -8.83
C THR A 84 11.15 -10.90 -7.42
N ASP A 85 9.99 -11.33 -6.92
CA ASP A 85 9.51 -11.06 -5.55
C ASP A 85 9.64 -9.57 -5.18
N CYS A 86 9.14 -8.68 -6.04
CA CYS A 86 9.08 -7.26 -5.72
C CYS A 86 8.13 -7.04 -4.54
N PRO A 87 8.45 -6.08 -3.65
CA PRO A 87 7.43 -5.56 -2.75
C PRO A 87 6.14 -5.24 -3.53
N PRO A 88 4.99 -5.72 -3.05
CA PRO A 88 3.72 -5.49 -3.72
C PRO A 88 3.42 -3.98 -3.74
N ILE A 89 2.69 -3.56 -4.76
CA ILE A 89 2.06 -2.25 -4.78
C ILE A 89 0.87 -2.32 -3.83
N VAL A 90 0.71 -1.29 -3.01
CA VAL A 90 -0.35 -1.25 -2.03
C VAL A 90 -1.08 0.08 -2.02
N VAL A 91 -2.35 0.01 -1.66
CA VAL A 91 -3.14 1.19 -1.28
C VAL A 91 -3.64 1.06 0.15
N ARG A 92 -3.86 2.19 0.82
CA ARG A 92 -4.24 2.24 2.24
C ARG A 92 -5.55 2.97 2.45
N VAL A 93 -6.35 2.43 3.36
CA VAL A 93 -7.62 3.03 3.78
C VAL A 93 -7.65 3.06 5.31
N GLU A 94 -8.30 4.08 5.86
CA GLU A 94 -8.71 4.17 7.26
C GLU A 94 -10.24 4.15 7.29
N PRO A 95 -10.87 2.97 7.17
CA PRO A 95 -12.32 2.87 7.23
C PRO A 95 -12.80 3.16 8.65
N LYS A 96 -13.96 3.77 8.74
CA LYS A 96 -14.75 3.81 9.98
C LYS A 96 -16.12 3.21 9.73
N LEU A 97 -16.57 2.36 10.64
CA LEU A 97 -17.90 1.75 10.59
C LEU A 97 -18.38 1.36 11.98
N LEU A 98 -19.68 1.39 12.18
CA LEU A 98 -20.32 0.95 13.42
C LEU A 98 -21.09 -0.34 13.18
N LEU A 99 -21.00 -1.27 14.12
CA LEU A 99 -21.77 -2.51 14.11
C LEU A 99 -22.97 -2.32 15.03
N ASP A 100 -24.19 -2.44 14.49
CA ASP A 100 -25.44 -2.18 15.23
C ASP A 100 -25.55 -3.02 16.53
N GLY A 101 -25.23 -4.31 16.46
CA GLY A 101 -25.33 -5.21 17.61
C GLY A 101 -24.55 -4.76 18.85
N PRO A 102 -23.24 -4.45 18.74
CA PRO A 102 -22.46 -3.96 19.89
C PRO A 102 -22.54 -2.44 20.12
N TYR A 103 -23.23 -1.65 19.29
CA TYR A 103 -23.26 -0.19 19.43
C TYR A 103 -24.06 0.27 20.66
N ASP A 104 -23.51 1.24 21.40
CA ASP A 104 -24.13 1.89 22.55
C ASP A 104 -24.25 3.39 22.30
N GLU A 105 -25.47 3.85 22.02
CA GLU A 105 -25.82 5.26 21.77
C GLU A 105 -25.47 6.20 22.94
N GLN A 106 -25.35 5.70 24.18
CA GLN A 106 -25.04 6.55 25.33
C GLN A 106 -23.56 6.91 25.39
N THR A 107 -22.71 5.97 24.96
CA THR A 107 -21.25 6.14 24.99
C THR A 107 -20.67 6.46 23.62
N ASP A 108 -21.46 6.29 22.55
CA ASP A 108 -21.05 6.36 21.15
C ASP A 108 -19.89 5.40 20.85
N LEU A 109 -19.92 4.22 21.48
CA LEU A 109 -18.90 3.19 21.37
C LEU A 109 -19.53 1.81 21.16
N LEU A 110 -18.81 0.93 20.48
CA LEU A 110 -19.12 -0.49 20.37
C LEU A 110 -18.64 -1.24 21.63
N ALA A 111 -19.38 -2.25 22.07
CA ALA A 111 -19.01 -3.14 23.16
C ALA A 111 -17.94 -4.17 22.72
N ASP A 112 -16.83 -4.26 23.43
CA ASP A 112 -15.69 -5.15 23.16
C ASP A 112 -15.74 -6.48 23.95
N SER A 113 -16.96 -6.96 24.26
CA SER A 113 -17.15 -8.13 25.13
C SER A 113 -16.42 -9.38 24.62
N LEU A 114 -16.28 -9.56 23.30
CA LEU A 114 -15.56 -10.70 22.72
C LEU A 114 -14.07 -10.68 23.07
N ARG A 115 -13.44 -9.51 23.03
CA ARG A 115 -12.05 -9.30 23.44
C ARG A 115 -11.89 -9.52 24.94
N VAL A 116 -12.77 -8.94 25.76
CA VAL A 116 -12.74 -9.09 27.24
C VAL A 116 -12.92 -10.55 27.67
N GLN A 117 -13.76 -11.31 26.97
CA GLN A 117 -13.97 -12.75 27.22
C GLN A 117 -12.87 -13.65 26.62
N GLY A 118 -11.95 -13.09 25.83
CA GLY A 118 -10.87 -13.86 25.19
C GLY A 118 -11.35 -14.82 24.09
N VAL A 119 -12.49 -14.52 23.46
CA VAL A 119 -13.10 -15.38 22.41
C VAL A 119 -12.94 -14.83 21.00
N LEU A 120 -12.27 -13.69 20.84
CA LEU A 120 -11.95 -13.13 19.53
C LEU A 120 -10.95 -14.05 18.80
N PRO A 121 -11.27 -14.56 17.60
CA PRO A 121 -10.38 -15.49 16.88
C PRO A 121 -9.02 -14.85 16.58
N VAL A 122 -7.92 -15.55 16.88
CA VAL A 122 -6.56 -15.05 16.58
C VAL A 122 -6.23 -15.17 15.08
N ILE A 123 -6.81 -16.16 14.41
CA ILE A 123 -6.80 -16.29 12.96
C ILE A 123 -8.10 -15.67 12.44
N GLU A 124 -8.00 -14.91 11.35
CA GLU A 124 -9.16 -14.30 10.71
C GLU A 124 -10.27 -15.34 10.45
N PRO A 125 -11.53 -15.03 10.78
CA PRO A 125 -12.64 -15.97 10.62
C PRO A 125 -13.32 -15.87 9.24
N ASN A 126 -12.89 -14.96 8.37
CA ASN A 126 -13.50 -14.63 7.09
C ASN A 126 -13.33 -15.77 6.08
N THR A 127 -12.14 -16.40 6.03
CA THR A 127 -11.92 -17.61 5.22
C THR A 127 -12.86 -18.73 5.64
N ALA A 128 -12.97 -18.98 6.95
CA ALA A 128 -13.86 -20.03 7.48
C ALA A 128 -15.35 -19.70 7.27
N ALA A 129 -15.70 -18.41 7.19
CA ALA A 129 -17.04 -17.95 6.86
C ALA A 129 -17.37 -18.03 5.36
N GLY A 130 -16.41 -18.43 4.51
CA GLY A 130 -16.60 -18.60 3.07
C GLY A 130 -16.41 -17.31 2.26
N PHE A 131 -15.83 -16.26 2.83
CA PHE A 131 -15.41 -15.11 2.04
C PHE A 131 -14.19 -15.46 1.17
N THR A 132 -14.23 -15.05 -0.08
CA THR A 132 -13.18 -15.33 -1.07
C THR A 132 -12.19 -14.18 -1.08
N HIS A 133 -10.94 -14.47 -0.77
CA HIS A 133 -9.86 -13.48 -0.82
C HIS A 133 -9.36 -13.28 -2.25
N VAL A 134 -9.13 -12.03 -2.63
CA VAL A 134 -8.39 -11.60 -3.82
C VAL A 134 -7.14 -10.87 -3.33
N GLY A 135 -5.99 -11.54 -3.44
CA GLY A 135 -4.74 -11.11 -2.80
C GLY A 135 -4.45 -11.89 -1.51
N PRO A 136 -3.52 -11.39 -0.66
CA PRO A 136 -3.20 -12.01 0.62
C PRO A 136 -4.34 -11.83 1.63
N GLY A 137 -4.21 -12.46 2.79
CA GLY A 137 -5.13 -12.28 3.93
C GLY A 137 -5.86 -13.55 4.35
N ALA A 138 -5.92 -14.59 3.51
CA ALA A 138 -6.44 -15.88 3.94
C ALA A 138 -5.52 -16.50 5.01
N GLY A 139 -6.08 -16.85 6.17
CA GLY A 139 -5.33 -17.38 7.31
C GLY A 139 -4.48 -16.34 8.05
N GLU A 140 -4.73 -15.06 7.84
CA GLU A 140 -4.04 -13.97 8.53
C GLU A 140 -4.28 -14.01 10.05
N THR A 141 -3.24 -13.67 10.82
CA THR A 141 -3.31 -13.62 12.28
C THR A 141 -3.28 -12.19 12.78
N LEU A 142 -4.11 -11.89 13.79
CA LEU A 142 -4.01 -10.64 14.53
C LEU A 142 -2.78 -10.61 15.45
N ASP A 143 -2.21 -9.42 15.66
CA ASP A 143 -1.16 -9.17 16.64
C ASP A 143 -1.74 -9.25 18.07
N PRO A 144 -1.27 -10.19 18.92
CA PRO A 144 -1.73 -10.30 20.31
C PRO A 144 -1.59 -9.01 21.13
N ALA A 145 -0.69 -8.09 20.77
CA ALA A 145 -0.55 -6.81 21.44
C ALA A 145 -1.85 -5.98 21.36
N LEU A 146 -2.58 -6.07 20.24
CA LEU A 146 -3.85 -5.35 20.04
C LEU A 146 -4.96 -5.84 20.98
N LEU A 147 -4.91 -7.10 21.43
CA LEU A 147 -5.90 -7.64 22.38
C LEU A 147 -5.75 -7.05 23.79
N SER A 148 -4.58 -6.50 24.11
CA SER A 148 -4.30 -5.86 25.40
C SER A 148 -4.73 -4.38 25.44
N VAL A 149 -5.08 -3.81 24.28
CA VAL A 149 -5.58 -2.43 24.18
C VAL A 149 -7.01 -2.34 24.74
N ALA A 150 -7.29 -1.24 25.45
CA ALA A 150 -8.58 -0.95 26.08
C ALA A 150 -9.01 0.48 25.75
N GLY A 151 -10.26 0.84 26.08
CA GLY A 151 -10.81 2.16 25.72
C GLY A 151 -11.31 2.21 24.27
N PRO A 152 -11.42 3.41 23.67
CA PRO A 152 -11.92 3.58 22.30
C PRO A 152 -11.21 2.70 21.26
N ASP A 153 -9.89 2.53 21.39
CA ASP A 153 -9.08 1.72 20.47
C ASP A 153 -9.18 0.20 20.67
N ALA A 154 -10.01 -0.29 21.60
CA ALA A 154 -10.08 -1.72 21.88
C ALA A 154 -10.75 -2.48 20.72
N VAL A 155 -10.16 -3.62 20.33
CA VAL A 155 -10.72 -4.45 19.24
C VAL A 155 -12.07 -5.06 19.63
N VAL A 156 -13.03 -5.00 18.70
CA VAL A 156 -14.41 -5.48 18.84
C VAL A 156 -14.62 -6.80 18.09
N ASP A 157 -14.39 -6.83 16.78
CA ASP A 157 -14.51 -8.02 15.92
C ASP A 157 -13.75 -7.82 14.60
N TRP A 158 -13.63 -8.88 13.82
CA TRP A 158 -13.09 -8.90 12.47
C TRP A 158 -14.11 -8.39 11.44
N VAL A 159 -13.64 -7.64 10.46
CA VAL A 159 -14.40 -7.23 9.27
C VAL A 159 -13.67 -7.68 8.01
N PHE A 160 -14.43 -8.03 6.97
CA PHE A 160 -13.90 -8.35 5.65
C PHE A 160 -14.13 -7.15 4.73
N LEU A 161 -13.06 -6.68 4.09
CA LEU A 161 -13.09 -5.50 3.25
C LEU A 161 -12.78 -5.88 1.80
N GLU A 162 -13.48 -5.25 0.86
CA GLU A 162 -13.25 -5.43 -0.57
C GLU A 162 -13.02 -4.06 -1.23
N LEU A 163 -12.06 -4.00 -2.14
CA LEU A 163 -11.99 -2.94 -3.15
C LEU A 163 -12.66 -3.45 -4.41
N ARG A 164 -13.63 -2.69 -4.92
CA ARG A 164 -14.32 -3.00 -6.18
C ARG A 164 -14.06 -1.95 -7.24
N ASP A 165 -14.20 -2.36 -8.50
CA ASP A 165 -14.04 -1.48 -9.64
C ASP A 165 -14.91 -0.22 -9.53
N ALA A 166 -14.35 0.95 -9.85
CA ALA A 166 -15.06 2.22 -9.71
C ALA A 166 -16.32 2.32 -10.59
N ALA A 167 -16.32 1.67 -11.76
CA ALA A 167 -17.34 1.85 -12.79
C ALA A 167 -18.67 1.19 -12.41
N SER A 168 -18.62 -0.06 -11.96
CA SER A 168 -19.80 -0.88 -11.71
C SER A 168 -19.91 -1.39 -10.28
N GLY A 169 -18.81 -1.44 -9.53
CA GLY A 169 -18.79 -2.04 -8.19
C GLY A 169 -19.07 -3.54 -8.19
N THR A 170 -18.84 -4.23 -9.31
CA THR A 170 -19.17 -5.66 -9.47
C THR A 170 -17.95 -6.56 -9.40
N GLN A 171 -16.80 -6.08 -9.84
CA GLN A 171 -15.54 -6.83 -9.82
C GLN A 171 -14.78 -6.51 -8.55
N VAL A 172 -14.47 -7.55 -7.77
CA VAL A 172 -13.55 -7.46 -6.63
C VAL A 172 -12.12 -7.41 -7.16
N GLN A 173 -11.43 -6.31 -6.89
CA GLN A 173 -10.06 -6.06 -7.34
C GLN A 173 -9.04 -6.50 -6.29
N ALA A 174 -9.36 -6.30 -5.02
CA ALA A 174 -8.56 -6.74 -3.88
C ALA A 174 -9.42 -6.91 -2.64
N THR A 175 -8.91 -7.67 -1.67
CA THR A 175 -9.56 -7.87 -0.37
C THR A 175 -8.56 -7.68 0.75
N ALA A 176 -9.04 -7.28 1.93
CA ALA A 176 -8.25 -7.20 3.15
C ALA A 176 -9.10 -7.62 4.34
N ASN A 177 -8.45 -8.08 5.41
CA ASN A 177 -9.10 -8.16 6.72
C ASN A 177 -8.84 -6.87 7.50
N GLY A 178 -9.81 -6.52 8.33
CA GLY A 178 -9.66 -5.44 9.31
C GLY A 178 -10.17 -5.86 10.68
N LEU A 179 -9.80 -5.09 11.69
CA LEU A 179 -10.30 -5.19 13.05
C LEU A 179 -11.06 -3.91 13.36
N VAL A 180 -12.34 -4.03 13.69
CA VAL A 180 -13.17 -2.90 14.13
C VAL A 180 -12.82 -2.58 15.58
N GLN A 181 -12.59 -1.31 15.90
CA GLN A 181 -12.33 -0.81 17.25
C GLN A 181 -13.61 -0.24 17.88
N ARG A 182 -13.60 0.09 19.18
CA ARG A 182 -14.81 0.53 19.88
C ARG A 182 -15.35 1.86 19.38
N ASP A 183 -14.52 2.76 18.91
CA ASP A 183 -14.94 4.02 18.28
C ASP A 183 -15.34 3.87 16.80
N GLY A 184 -15.29 2.64 16.27
CA GLY A 184 -15.65 2.31 14.89
C GLY A 184 -14.50 2.38 13.90
N ASP A 185 -13.32 2.85 14.31
CA ASP A 185 -12.15 2.84 13.44
C ASP A 185 -11.78 1.39 13.08
N VAL A 186 -11.33 1.19 11.83
CA VAL A 186 -10.91 -0.12 11.35
C VAL A 186 -9.41 -0.11 11.08
N VAL A 187 -8.70 -0.98 11.78
CA VAL A 187 -7.25 -1.13 11.66
C VAL A 187 -6.88 -2.44 10.98
N SER A 188 -5.68 -2.48 10.39
CA SER A 188 -5.06 -3.74 9.97
C SER A 188 -4.93 -4.71 11.16
N PRO A 189 -4.92 -6.03 10.95
CA PRO A 189 -4.72 -6.99 12.02
C PRO A 189 -3.35 -6.90 12.71
N GLN A 190 -2.42 -6.11 12.16
CA GLN A 190 -1.10 -5.82 12.72
C GLN A 190 -0.99 -4.36 13.21
N GLY A 191 -2.11 -3.63 13.23
CA GLY A 191 -2.21 -2.23 13.63
C GLY A 191 -1.99 -1.26 12.46
N GLY A 192 -2.44 -0.02 12.66
CA GLY A 192 -2.38 1.03 11.63
C GLY A 192 -3.42 0.85 10.51
N PRO A 193 -3.27 1.58 9.39
CA PRO A 193 -4.25 1.59 8.31
C PRO A 193 -4.43 0.21 7.66
N VAL A 194 -5.63 -0.06 7.16
CA VAL A 194 -5.90 -1.25 6.34
C VAL A 194 -5.11 -1.14 5.03
N VAL A 195 -4.48 -2.25 4.63
CA VAL A 195 -3.65 -2.32 3.42
C VAL A 195 -4.25 -3.30 2.43
N PHE A 196 -4.37 -2.88 1.18
CA PHE A 196 -4.74 -3.75 0.06
C PHE A 196 -3.56 -3.89 -0.89
N GLU A 197 -3.28 -5.10 -1.36
CA GLU A 197 -2.39 -5.31 -2.51
C GLU A 197 -3.15 -5.00 -3.80
N ALA A 198 -3.14 -3.73 -4.19
CA ALA A 198 -3.76 -3.20 -5.40
C ALA A 198 -2.99 -1.97 -5.88
N ASP A 199 -3.11 -1.67 -7.17
CA ASP A 199 -2.54 -0.46 -7.76
C ASP A 199 -3.23 0.81 -7.23
N ALA A 200 -2.53 1.94 -7.25
CA ALA A 200 -3.16 3.24 -6.99
C ALA A 200 -4.25 3.51 -8.03
N GLY A 201 -5.43 3.95 -7.58
CA GLY A 201 -6.59 4.06 -8.46
C GLY A 201 -7.88 4.40 -7.74
N ASN A 202 -8.98 4.40 -8.49
CA ASN A 202 -10.31 4.66 -7.95
C ASN A 202 -11.02 3.36 -7.62
N TYR A 203 -11.52 3.23 -6.39
CA TYR A 203 -12.19 2.03 -5.93
C TYR A 203 -13.45 2.36 -5.11
N ARG A 204 -14.48 1.52 -5.25
CA ARG A 204 -15.56 1.48 -4.27
C ARG A 204 -15.12 0.59 -3.11
N LEU A 205 -15.32 1.04 -1.88
CA LEU A 205 -15.00 0.28 -0.69
C LEU A 205 -16.24 -0.51 -0.26
N VAL A 206 -16.06 -1.79 0.05
CA VAL A 206 -17.11 -2.64 0.64
C VAL A 206 -16.65 -3.10 2.01
N ALA A 207 -17.53 -3.01 3.00
CA ALA A 207 -17.36 -3.69 4.27
C ALA A 207 -18.40 -4.80 4.42
N ARG A 208 -17.94 -5.99 4.79
CA ARG A 208 -18.77 -7.17 5.01
C ARG A 208 -18.44 -7.76 6.37
N HIS A 209 -19.48 -8.20 7.05
CA HIS A 209 -19.36 -8.86 8.34
C HIS A 209 -20.14 -10.17 8.32
N ARG A 210 -19.73 -11.13 9.15
CA ARG A 210 -20.36 -12.47 9.21
C ARG A 210 -21.81 -12.41 9.70
N ASN A 211 -22.11 -11.41 10.53
CA ASN A 211 -23.39 -11.25 11.23
C ASN A 211 -24.13 -9.93 10.90
N HIS A 212 -23.60 -9.10 10.00
CA HIS A 212 -24.25 -7.84 9.59
C HIS A 212 -24.36 -7.77 8.06
N LEU A 213 -25.33 -6.99 7.57
CA LEU A 213 -25.45 -6.70 6.15
C LEU A 213 -24.21 -5.92 5.68
N GLY A 214 -23.66 -6.32 4.54
CA GLY A 214 -22.55 -5.59 3.95
C GLY A 214 -22.97 -4.24 3.40
N VAL A 215 -22.05 -3.30 3.36
CA VAL A 215 -22.23 -1.95 2.82
C VAL A 215 -21.16 -1.67 1.77
N MET A 216 -21.50 -0.93 0.72
CA MET A 216 -20.57 -0.51 -0.32
C MET A 216 -20.70 1.00 -0.49
N THR A 217 -19.62 1.71 -0.78
CA THR A 217 -19.73 3.15 -1.13
C THR A 217 -20.37 3.34 -2.51
N ASP A 218 -21.25 4.33 -2.65
CA ASP A 218 -21.80 4.67 -3.96
C ASP A 218 -20.79 5.40 -4.84
N ALA A 219 -19.96 6.27 -4.25
CA ALA A 219 -18.84 6.88 -4.96
C ALA A 219 -17.57 6.02 -4.84
N ALA A 220 -16.70 6.12 -5.83
CA ALA A 220 -15.34 5.59 -5.75
C ALA A 220 -14.42 6.62 -5.10
N PHE A 221 -13.46 6.14 -4.31
CA PHE A 221 -12.41 6.93 -3.68
C PHE A 221 -11.09 6.72 -4.42
N THR A 222 -10.33 7.80 -4.61
CA THR A 222 -8.96 7.73 -5.11
C THR A 222 -8.04 7.24 -4.00
N LEU A 223 -7.60 6.00 -4.09
CA LEU A 223 -6.72 5.36 -3.13
C LEU A 223 -5.28 5.37 -3.63
N SER A 224 -4.37 5.54 -2.68
CA SER A 224 -2.92 5.54 -2.90
C SER A 224 -2.24 4.93 -1.68
N ARG A 225 -0.91 5.00 -1.63
CA ARG A 225 -0.16 4.61 -0.43
C ARG A 225 -0.46 5.47 0.79
N ASP A 226 -0.82 6.73 0.58
CA ASP A 226 -1.26 7.60 1.66
C ASP A 226 -2.64 7.11 2.13
N PRO A 227 -2.82 6.88 3.45
CA PRO A 227 -4.09 6.43 3.99
C PRO A 227 -5.22 7.42 3.68
N ILE A 228 -6.32 6.89 3.14
CA ILE A 228 -7.52 7.67 2.84
C ILE A 228 -8.62 7.33 3.86
N PRO A 229 -9.15 8.30 4.62
CA PRO A 229 -10.26 8.06 5.53
C PRO A 229 -11.55 7.83 4.75
N VAL A 230 -12.31 6.79 5.14
CA VAL A 230 -13.62 6.48 4.56
C VAL A 230 -14.58 6.12 5.69
N ASP A 231 -15.48 7.04 6.03
CA ASP A 231 -16.41 6.86 7.14
C ASP A 231 -17.78 6.35 6.65
N LEU A 232 -17.99 5.04 6.77
CA LEU A 232 -19.25 4.35 6.46
C LEU A 232 -20.32 4.55 7.54
N SER A 233 -19.97 5.17 8.68
CA SER A 233 -20.93 5.56 9.71
C SER A 233 -21.49 6.97 9.50
N ASP A 234 -20.89 7.77 8.61
CA ASP A 234 -21.39 9.10 8.25
C ASP A 234 -22.69 8.97 7.43
N PRO A 235 -23.85 9.45 7.94
CA PRO A 235 -25.11 9.38 7.20
C PRO A 235 -25.12 10.24 5.92
N ALA A 236 -24.14 11.13 5.73
CA ALA A 236 -23.97 11.89 4.50
C ALA A 236 -23.21 11.10 3.42
N LEU A 237 -22.50 10.03 3.76
CA LEU A 237 -21.84 9.18 2.79
C LEU A 237 -22.87 8.25 2.13
N ALA A 238 -23.05 8.40 0.82
CA ALA A 238 -23.93 7.53 0.06
C ALA A 238 -23.35 6.12 -0.08
N THR A 239 -24.16 5.11 0.19
CA THR A 239 -23.84 3.68 0.14
C THR A 239 -24.90 2.85 -0.57
#